data_AF-A0A529VIF8-F1
#
_entry.id   AF-A0A529VIF8-F1
#
_cell.length_a   1.000
_cell.length_b   1.000
_cell.length_c   1.000
_cell.angle_alpha   90.00
_cell.angle_beta   90.00
_cell.angle_gamma   90.00
#
_symmetry.space_group_name_H-M   'P 1'
#
loop_
_entity.id
_entity.type
_entity.pdbx_description
1 polymer ?
#
loop_
_entity_poly.entity_id
_entity_poly.type
_entity_poly.pdbx_seq_one_letter_code
_entity_poly.pdbx_strand_id
1 'polypeptide(L)'
;DSKDRVHEMIVIHLANPGLQLPYINAQNRVEEDKAGDNGEVSDLKPGASGTLRVNLKAGKYLLICNQPGHYAAGMWTEFTVDP
;
A
#
# COMPACT_ATOMS: atom_id res chain seq x y z
N ASP A 1 -14.38 -6.82 13.25
CA ASP A 1 -12.96 -6.88 13.64
C ASP A 1 -12.12 -6.74 12.35
N SER A 2 -10.79 -6.53 12.39
CA SER A 2 -9.94 -6.61 11.18
C SER A 2 -10.11 -7.97 10.47
N LYS A 3 -10.47 -9.00 11.24
CA LYS A 3 -10.72 -10.38 10.80
C LYS A 3 -11.89 -10.56 9.83
N ASP A 4 -12.76 -9.57 9.68
CA ASP A 4 -13.96 -9.67 8.82
C ASP A 4 -13.87 -8.77 7.59
N ARG A 5 -12.72 -8.13 7.35
CA ARG A 5 -12.53 -7.17 6.25
C ARG A 5 -11.63 -7.76 5.18
N VAL A 6 -11.86 -7.33 3.94
CA VAL A 6 -10.92 -7.54 2.85
C VAL A 6 -9.76 -6.56 3.04
N HIS A 7 -8.55 -7.05 2.81
CA HIS A 7 -7.34 -6.24 2.81
C HIS A 7 -6.59 -6.43 1.52
N GLU A 8 -5.70 -5.52 1.24
CA GLU A 8 -4.66 -5.71 0.23
C GLU A 8 -3.34 -5.19 0.78
N MET A 9 -2.27 -5.53 0.09
CA MET A 9 -0.93 -5.14 0.45
C MET A 9 -0.23 -4.62 -0.81
N ILE A 10 0.08 -3.33 -0.84
CA ILE A 10 0.74 -2.66 -1.97
C ILE A 10 2.04 -2.05 -1.48
N VAL A 11 3.13 -2.24 -2.24
CA VAL A 11 4.41 -1.58 -2.00
C VAL A 11 4.54 -0.36 -2.90
N ILE A 12 4.67 0.81 -2.30
CA ILE A 12 4.78 2.10 -3.01
C ILE A 12 6.17 2.70 -2.77
N HIS A 13 6.87 3.12 -3.81
CA HIS A 13 8.12 3.88 -3.66
C HIS A 13 7.85 5.34 -3.27
N LEU A 14 8.38 5.78 -2.13
CA LEU A 14 8.27 7.16 -1.68
C LEU A 14 9.39 8.00 -2.28
N ALA A 15 9.21 8.44 -3.53
CA ALA A 15 10.14 9.35 -4.19
C ALA A 15 10.35 10.65 -3.39
N ASN A 16 9.32 11.12 -2.69
CA ASN A 16 9.34 12.30 -1.83
C ASN A 16 8.60 12.00 -0.51
N PRO A 17 9.30 11.55 0.55
CA PRO A 17 8.67 11.07 1.79
C PRO A 17 7.81 12.10 2.55
N GLY A 18 7.93 13.40 2.24
CA GLY A 18 7.09 14.45 2.82
C GLY A 18 5.83 14.78 2.03
N LEU A 19 5.61 14.16 0.87
CA LEU A 19 4.43 14.37 0.04
C LEU A 19 3.40 13.27 0.26
N GLN A 20 2.13 13.67 0.38
CA GLN A 20 1.02 12.73 0.41
C GLN A 20 0.92 11.99 -0.93
N LEU A 21 0.53 10.72 -0.88
CA LEU A 21 0.24 9.96 -2.10
C LEU A 21 -0.95 10.59 -2.85
N PRO A 22 -0.98 10.52 -4.20
CA PRO A 22 -2.13 10.96 -4.96
C PRO A 22 -3.37 10.16 -4.53
N TYR A 23 -4.48 10.85 -4.30
CA TYR A 23 -5.68 10.25 -3.70
C TYR A 23 -6.95 10.61 -4.46
N ILE A 24 -7.75 9.60 -4.79
CA ILE A 24 -9.05 9.73 -5.44
C ILE A 24 -10.13 9.75 -4.36
N ASN A 25 -10.50 10.95 -3.90
CA ASN A 25 -11.50 11.14 -2.85
C ASN A 25 -12.85 10.46 -3.17
N ALA A 26 -13.27 10.45 -4.44
CA ALA A 26 -14.52 9.81 -4.85
C ALA A 26 -14.53 8.28 -4.63
N GLN A 27 -13.34 7.66 -4.58
CA GLN A 27 -13.18 6.22 -4.40
C GLN A 27 -12.71 5.86 -2.99
N ASN A 28 -12.30 6.86 -2.19
CA ASN A 28 -11.57 6.69 -0.94
C ASN A 28 -10.32 5.80 -1.08
N ARG A 29 -9.57 5.98 -2.18
CA ARG A 29 -8.37 5.20 -2.50
C ARG A 29 -7.22 6.10 -2.96
N VAL A 30 -5.99 5.69 -2.70
CA VAL A 30 -4.78 6.13 -3.38
C VAL A 30 -4.90 5.81 -4.87
N GLU A 31 -4.44 6.73 -5.72
CA GLU A 31 -4.32 6.51 -7.16
C GLU A 31 -3.04 5.74 -7.46
N GLU A 32 -3.10 4.40 -7.39
CA GLU A 32 -1.96 3.48 -7.49
C GLU A 32 -1.07 3.73 -8.71
N ASP A 33 -1.68 3.93 -9.89
CA ASP A 33 -0.99 4.21 -11.16
C ASP A 33 -0.07 5.44 -11.10
N LYS A 34 -0.38 6.40 -10.21
CA LYS A 34 0.41 7.62 -10.02
C LYS A 34 1.23 7.61 -8.74
N ALA A 35 1.02 6.62 -7.87
CA ALA A 35 1.68 6.53 -6.57
C ALA A 35 3.07 5.88 -6.67
N GLY A 36 3.37 5.17 -7.75
CA GLY A 36 4.64 4.44 -7.89
C GLY A 36 4.58 3.04 -7.28
N ASP A 37 3.55 2.29 -7.63
CA ASP A 37 3.40 0.87 -7.30
C ASP A 37 4.62 0.04 -7.72
N ASN A 38 5.03 -0.87 -6.84
CA ASN A 38 6.09 -1.84 -7.06
C ASN A 38 5.59 -3.29 -6.93
N GLY A 39 4.29 -3.49 -6.76
CA GLY A 39 3.65 -4.79 -6.69
C GLY A 39 2.72 -4.91 -5.50
N GLU A 40 1.80 -5.87 -5.61
CA GLU A 40 0.72 -6.04 -4.66
C GLU A 40 0.30 -7.49 -4.39
N VAL A 41 -0.46 -7.66 -3.31
CA VAL A 41 -1.38 -8.77 -3.09
C VAL A 41 -2.77 -8.18 -2.90
N SER A 42 -3.61 -8.32 -3.92
CA SER A 42 -4.95 -7.71 -3.98
C SER A 42 -6.01 -8.58 -3.30
N ASP A 43 -7.05 -7.93 -2.76
CA ASP A 43 -8.31 -8.52 -2.28
C ASP A 43 -8.19 -9.80 -1.41
N LEU A 44 -7.29 -9.78 -0.42
CA LEU A 44 -7.18 -10.82 0.59
C LEU A 44 -8.44 -10.85 1.46
N LYS A 45 -9.23 -11.91 1.28
CA LYS A 45 -10.40 -12.22 2.11
C LYS A 45 -10.00 -12.58 3.55
N PRO A 46 -10.92 -12.46 4.51
CA PRO A 46 -10.78 -13.01 5.87
C PRO A 46 -10.13 -14.40 5.92
N GLY A 47 -9.06 -14.53 6.71
CA GLY A 47 -8.34 -15.79 6.91
C GLY A 47 -7.45 -16.23 5.73
N ALA A 48 -7.45 -15.51 4.61
CA ALA A 48 -6.55 -15.77 3.49
C ALA A 48 -5.14 -15.21 3.75
N SER A 49 -4.19 -15.65 2.94
CA SER A 49 -2.82 -15.13 2.94
C SER A 49 -2.29 -15.10 1.51
N GLY A 50 -1.35 -14.19 1.25
CA GLY A 50 -0.66 -14.10 -0.02
C GLY A 50 0.80 -13.72 0.19
N THR A 51 1.57 -13.74 -0.89
CA THR A 51 2.99 -13.42 -0.85
C THR A 51 3.35 -12.60 -2.07
N LEU A 52 3.92 -11.43 -1.84
CA LEU A 52 4.56 -10.62 -2.87
C LEU A 52 6.07 -10.84 -2.84
N ARG A 53 6.66 -11.09 -4.01
CA ARG A 53 8.12 -11.10 -4.20
C ARG A 53 8.48 -10.00 -5.18
N VAL A 54 9.26 -9.03 -4.73
CA VAL A 54 9.66 -7.85 -5.50
C VAL A 54 11.14 -7.58 -5.31
N ASN A 55 11.77 -7.05 -6.35
CA ASN A 55 13.15 -6.58 -6.29
C ASN A 55 13.13 -5.06 -6.11
N LEU A 56 13.46 -4.61 -4.90
CA LEU A 56 13.48 -3.18 -4.56
C LEU A 56 14.91 -2.65 -4.63
N LYS A 57 15.05 -1.39 -5.04
CA LYS A 57 16.31 -0.66 -4.94
C LYS A 57 16.44 -0.07 -3.54
N ALA A 58 17.65 0.34 -3.15
CA ALA A 58 17.81 1.11 -1.91
C ALA A 58 16.96 2.38 -1.97
N GLY A 59 16.19 2.65 -0.91
CA GLY A 59 15.19 3.72 -0.91
C GLY A 59 14.13 3.58 0.19
N LYS A 60 13.23 4.56 0.25
CA LYS A 60 12.09 4.58 1.19
C LYS A 60 10.82 4.13 0.49
N TYR A 61 10.04 3.33 1.20
CA TYR A 61 8.83 2.72 0.69
C TYR A 61 7.71 2.82 1.71
N LEU A 62 6.48 2.74 1.21
CA LEU A 62 5.28 2.63 1.99
C LEU A 62 4.61 1.29 1.67
N LEU A 63 4.28 0.53 2.71
CA LEU A 63 3.37 -0.59 2.61
C LEU A 63 1.97 -0.10 2.97
N ILE A 64 0.99 -0.25 2.08
CA ILE A 64 -0.38 0.22 2.31
C ILE A 64 -1.42 -0.88 2.08
N CYS A 65 -2.60 -0.68 2.67
CA CYS A 65 -3.83 -1.28 2.21
C CYS A 65 -4.68 -0.19 1.56
N ASN A 66 -5.00 -0.32 0.27
CA ASN A 66 -5.71 0.68 -0.50
C ASN A 66 -7.21 0.34 -0.72
N GLN A 67 -7.74 -0.59 0.07
CA GLN A 67 -9.18 -0.81 0.16
C GLN A 67 -9.88 0.49 0.61
N PRO A 68 -11.12 0.77 0.18
CA PRO A 68 -11.76 2.06 0.38
C PRO A 68 -11.71 2.53 1.84
N GLY A 69 -11.02 3.64 2.09
CA GLY A 69 -10.86 4.26 3.39
C GLY A 69 -9.77 3.66 4.30
N HIS A 70 -9.18 2.50 3.96
CA HIS A 70 -8.19 1.84 4.82
C HIS A 70 -6.90 2.67 4.94
N TYR A 71 -6.36 3.16 3.81
CA TYR A 71 -5.21 4.06 3.82
C TYR A 71 -5.46 5.33 4.65
N ALA A 72 -6.60 5.99 4.43
CA ALA A 72 -6.99 7.21 5.14
C ALA A 72 -7.20 6.99 6.65
N ALA A 73 -7.60 5.77 7.04
CA ALA A 73 -7.71 5.35 8.43
C ALA A 73 -6.36 4.96 9.08
N GLY A 74 -5.24 5.11 8.37
CA GLY A 74 -3.90 4.85 8.89
C GLY A 74 -3.37 3.44 8.63
N MET A 75 -3.97 2.67 7.72
CA MET A 75 -3.48 1.32 7.40
C MET A 75 -2.30 1.37 6.42
N TRP A 76 -1.17 1.85 6.92
CA TRP A 76 0.08 1.94 6.21
C TRP A 76 1.27 1.87 7.18
N THR A 77 2.44 1.47 6.66
CA THR A 77 3.70 1.56 7.39
C THR A 77 4.84 1.88 6.44
N GLU A 78 5.78 2.70 6.88
CA GLU A 78 7.00 3.00 6.14
C GLU A 78 8.05 1.90 6.38
N PHE A 79 8.89 1.65 5.38
CA PHE A 79 10.13 0.89 5.54
C PHE A 79 11.23 1.44 4.62
N THR A 80 12.48 1.12 4.94
CA THR A 80 13.65 1.51 4.15
C THR A 80 14.36 0.25 3.68
N VAL A 81 14.77 0.25 2.42
CA VAL A 81 15.67 -0.76 1.84
C VAL A 81 17.06 -0.14 1.82
N ASP A 82 17.99 -0.76 2.53
CA ASP A 82 19.40 -0.37 2.55
C ASP A 82 20.19 -1.16 1.49
N PRO A 83 21.37 -0.67 1.05
CA PRO A 83 22.24 -1.36 0.10
C PRO A 83 22.77 -2.71 0.57
#